data_AF-A0AAV2G9V6-F1
#
_entry.id   AF-A0AAV2G9V6-F1
#
_cell.length_a   1.000
_cell.length_b   1.000
_cell.length_c   1.000
_cell.angle_alpha   90.00
_cell.angle_beta   90.00
_cell.angle_gamma   90.00
#
_symmetry.space_group_name_H-M   'P 1'
#
loop_
_entity.id
_entity.type
_entity.pdbx_description
1 polymer ?
#
loop_
_entity_poly.entity_id
_entity_poly.type
_entity_poly.pdbx_seq_one_letter_code
_entity_poly.pdbx_strand_id
1 'polypeptide(L)'
;MDHYHQPTPPTYTMSKIQPSFPLFLAYGGKDMLADVDDMAILIDNLKDHDESKLVLHFVDSYAHVDFVFGVNAHSVVYGPVMDFFKLH
;
A
#
# COMPACT_ATOMS: atom_id res chain seq x y z
N MET A 1 -21.59 -22.06 9.89
CA MET A 1 -21.31 -22.02 8.44
C MET A 1 -21.63 -20.63 7.86
N ASP A 2 -21.85 -19.63 8.72
CA ASP A 2 -22.79 -18.56 8.41
C ASP A 2 -22.15 -17.38 7.68
N HIS A 3 -20.81 -17.40 7.54
CA HIS A 3 -20.04 -16.33 6.92
C HIS A 3 -19.42 -16.73 5.58
N TYR A 4 -18.81 -17.93 5.49
CA TYR A 4 -18.02 -18.31 4.32
C TYR A 4 -18.50 -19.59 3.64
N HIS A 5 -19.50 -20.28 4.21
CA HIS A 5 -19.98 -21.59 3.71
C HIS A 5 -18.91 -22.68 3.61
N GLN A 6 -17.75 -22.48 4.26
CA GLN A 6 -16.64 -23.43 4.37
C GLN A 6 -16.05 -23.36 5.80
N PRO A 7 -15.39 -24.43 6.28
CA PRO A 7 -14.91 -24.50 7.67
C PRO A 7 -13.69 -23.60 7.96
N THR A 8 -12.94 -23.19 6.93
CA THR A 8 -11.74 -22.36 7.05
C THR A 8 -11.97 -21.05 6.31
N PRO A 9 -11.67 -19.87 6.87
CA PRO A 9 -11.78 -18.61 6.14
C PRO A 9 -10.98 -18.64 4.82
N PRO A 10 -11.51 -18.10 3.72
CA PRO A 10 -10.78 -18.04 2.46
C PRO A 10 -9.56 -17.12 2.60
N THR A 11 -8.49 -17.44 1.86
CA THR A 11 -7.31 -16.58 1.78
C THR A 11 -7.51 -15.47 0.76
N TYR A 12 -6.98 -14.28 1.05
CA TYR A 12 -6.88 -13.19 0.09
C TYR A 12 -5.54 -13.27 -0.63
N THR A 13 -5.58 -13.42 -1.95
CA THR A 13 -4.38 -13.49 -2.79
C THR A 13 -4.11 -12.12 -3.40
N MET A 14 -3.06 -11.43 -2.97
CA MET A 14 -2.78 -10.05 -3.41
C MET A 14 -2.50 -9.95 -4.92
N SER A 15 -1.89 -10.97 -5.51
CA SER A 15 -1.68 -11.05 -6.97
C SER A 15 -2.97 -11.13 -7.80
N LYS A 16 -4.15 -11.28 -7.18
CA LYS A 16 -5.45 -11.20 -7.86
C LYS A 16 -5.98 -9.77 -7.98
N ILE A 17 -5.33 -8.77 -7.37
CA ILE A 17 -5.63 -7.37 -7.69
C ILE A 17 -5.31 -7.18 -9.17
N GLN A 18 -6.24 -6.59 -9.93
CA GLN A 18 -6.08 -6.50 -11.38
C GLN A 18 -4.83 -5.68 -11.73
N PRO A 19 -3.91 -6.18 -12.58
CA PRO A 19 -2.66 -5.48 -12.89
C PRO A 19 -2.86 -4.04 -13.38
N SER A 20 -3.98 -3.76 -14.06
CA SER A 20 -4.30 -2.43 -14.59
C SER A 20 -4.89 -1.45 -13.56
N PHE A 21 -5.21 -1.91 -12.34
CA PHE A 21 -5.79 -1.05 -11.31
C PHE A 21 -4.71 -0.11 -10.73
N PRO A 22 -4.87 1.22 -10.79
CA PRO A 22 -3.89 2.13 -10.23
C PRO A 22 -3.75 1.97 -8.71
N LEU A 23 -2.53 1.75 -8.24
CA LEU A 23 -2.16 1.62 -6.83
C LEU A 23 -1.08 2.63 -6.46
N PHE A 24 -1.32 3.34 -5.36
CA PHE A 24 -0.34 4.17 -4.68
C PHE A 24 -0.09 3.57 -3.29
N LEU A 25 1.11 3.03 -3.06
CA LEU A 25 1.51 2.42 -1.79
C LEU A 25 2.54 3.31 -1.11
N ALA A 26 2.11 4.02 -0.08
CA ALA A 26 3.00 4.78 0.80
C ALA A 26 3.29 3.99 2.07
N TYR A 27 4.57 3.90 2.46
CA TYR A 27 5.01 3.15 3.64
C TYR A 27 6.25 3.77 4.28
N GLY A 28 6.41 3.56 5.58
CA GLY A 28 7.34 4.31 6.43
C GLY A 28 8.43 3.44 7.04
N GLY A 29 9.66 3.96 7.13
CA GLY A 29 10.79 3.21 7.70
C GLY A 29 10.75 3.06 9.22
N LYS A 30 9.87 3.81 9.91
CA LYS A 30 9.62 3.70 11.36
C LYS A 30 8.23 3.14 11.66
N ASP A 31 7.51 2.65 10.65
CA ASP A 31 6.21 2.03 10.85
C ASP A 31 6.38 0.68 11.58
N MET A 32 5.65 0.51 12.68
CA MET A 32 5.67 -0.70 13.51
C MET A 32 4.44 -1.60 13.28
N LEU A 33 3.48 -1.16 12.47
CA LEU A 33 2.27 -1.91 12.14
C LEU A 33 2.28 -2.38 10.68
N ALA A 34 2.68 -1.51 9.76
CA ALA A 34 2.97 -1.83 8.37
C ALA A 34 4.49 -1.73 8.14
N ASP A 35 5.25 -2.57 8.84
CA ASP A 35 6.70 -2.51 8.82
C ASP A 35 7.30 -2.86 7.45
N VAL A 36 8.60 -2.58 7.32
CA VAL A 36 9.32 -2.74 6.05
C VAL A 36 9.41 -4.18 5.56
N ASP A 37 9.38 -5.17 6.46
CA ASP A 37 9.51 -6.57 6.09
C ASP A 37 8.18 -7.08 5.52
N ASP A 38 7.06 -6.77 6.17
CA ASP A 38 5.72 -7.10 5.67
C ASP A 38 5.40 -6.35 4.37
N MET A 39 5.84 -5.09 4.24
CA MET A 39 5.70 -4.34 3.00
C MET A 39 6.54 -4.94 1.86
N ALA A 40 7.73 -5.46 2.13
CA ALA A 40 8.54 -6.16 1.13
C ALA A 40 7.82 -7.42 0.62
N ILE A 41 7.14 -8.17 1.50
CA ILE A 41 6.31 -9.31 1.12
C ILE A 41 5.13 -8.87 0.25
N LEU A 42 4.43 -7.79 0.63
CA LEU A 42 3.31 -7.27 -0.17
C LEU A 42 3.77 -6.83 -1.57
N ILE A 43 4.91 -6.13 -1.67
CA ILE A 43 5.47 -5.68 -2.93
C ILE A 43 5.89 -6.87 -3.81
N ASP A 44 6.51 -7.92 -3.26
CA ASP A 44 6.84 -9.13 -4.05
C ASP A 44 5.57 -9.85 -4.55
N ASN A 45 4.49 -9.87 -3.76
CA ASN A 45 3.21 -10.42 -4.20
C ASN A 45 2.56 -9.62 -5.34
N LEU A 46 2.97 -8.35 -5.52
CA LEU A 46 2.48 -7.44 -6.57
C LEU A 46 3.48 -7.28 -7.73
N LYS A 47 4.52 -8.13 -7.83
CA LYS A 47 5.56 -8.00 -8.87
C LYS A 47 5.06 -8.12 -10.32
N ASP A 48 3.91 -8.76 -10.52
CA ASP A 48 3.27 -8.92 -11.83
C ASP A 48 2.23 -7.82 -12.12
N HIS A 49 2.10 -6.83 -11.23
CA HIS A 49 1.25 -5.66 -11.44
C HIS A 49 1.84 -4.76 -12.54
N ASP A 50 1.03 -3.99 -13.25
CA ASP A 50 1.54 -3.08 -14.28
C ASP A 50 2.42 -2.00 -13.60
N GLU A 51 3.71 -1.95 -13.96
CA GLU A 51 4.67 -1.01 -13.40
C GLU A 51 4.24 0.45 -13.58
N SER A 52 3.49 0.76 -14.65
CA SER A 52 2.95 2.10 -14.89
C SER A 52 1.74 2.44 -14.00
N LYS A 53 1.20 1.45 -13.30
CA LYS A 53 0.04 1.55 -12.40
C LYS A 53 0.39 1.34 -10.93
N LEU A 54 1.63 1.00 -10.60
CA LEU A 54 2.09 0.82 -9.22
C LEU A 54 3.09 1.91 -8.85
N VAL A 55 2.69 2.83 -7.99
CA VAL A 55 3.57 3.85 -7.41
C VAL A 55 3.93 3.47 -5.98
N LEU A 56 5.22 3.29 -5.72
CA LEU A 56 5.76 3.07 -4.38
C LEU A 56 6.33 4.37 -3.83
N HIS A 57 5.90 4.75 -2.62
CA HIS A 57 6.31 5.98 -1.95
C HIS A 57 6.85 5.68 -0.54
N PHE A 58 8.16 5.50 -0.43
CA PHE A 58 8.81 5.20 0.84
C PHE A 58 9.29 6.46 1.56
N VAL A 59 8.98 6.57 2.85
CA VAL A 59 9.43 7.67 3.71
C VAL A 59 10.11 7.11 4.96
N ASP A 60 11.45 7.09 4.96
CA ASP A 60 12.26 6.42 6.01
C ASP A 60 11.90 6.88 7.44
N SER A 61 11.59 8.16 7.63
CA SER A 61 11.30 8.73 8.94
C SER A 61 9.86 8.56 9.43
N TYR A 62 8.93 8.09 8.60
CA TYR A 62 7.51 8.00 8.96
C TYR A 62 7.22 6.75 9.78
N ALA A 63 6.50 6.93 10.88
CA ALA A 63 5.79 5.90 11.61
C ALA A 63 4.31 5.82 11.17
N HIS A 64 3.58 4.82 11.64
CA HIS A 64 2.24 4.48 11.13
C HIS A 64 1.25 5.65 11.09
N VAL A 65 1.22 6.45 12.16
CA VAL A 65 0.25 7.53 12.31
C VAL A 65 0.66 8.82 11.60
N ASP A 66 1.92 8.93 11.15
CA ASP A 66 2.43 10.14 10.49
C ASP A 66 1.76 10.37 9.12
N PHE A 67 1.32 9.31 8.44
CA PHE A 67 0.58 9.40 7.18
C PHE A 67 -0.74 10.18 7.31
N VAL A 68 -1.31 10.26 8.52
CA VAL A 68 -2.56 10.98 8.81
C VAL A 68 -2.33 12.21 9.67
N PHE A 69 -1.45 12.14 10.67
CA PHE A 69 -1.27 13.19 11.69
C PHE A 69 0.08 13.91 11.62
N GLY A 70 0.98 13.51 10.72
CA GLY A 70 2.25 14.18 10.53
C GLY A 70 2.02 15.64 10.12
N VAL A 71 2.64 16.59 10.83
CA VAL A 71 2.49 18.02 10.53
C VAL A 71 2.96 18.38 9.11
N ASN A 72 3.86 17.57 8.56
CA ASN A 72 4.36 17.66 7.19
C ASN A 72 3.66 16.70 6.19
N ALA A 73 2.64 15.94 6.60
CA ALA A 73 1.95 14.97 5.72
C ALA A 73 1.32 15.64 4.50
N HIS A 74 0.92 16.91 4.62
CA HIS A 74 0.39 17.69 3.50
C HIS A 74 1.36 17.78 2.31
N SER A 75 2.66 17.85 2.57
CA SER A 75 3.69 17.95 1.52
C SER A 75 4.33 16.59 1.22
N VAL A 76 4.60 15.80 2.27
CA VAL A 76 5.29 14.51 2.14
C VAL A 76 4.39 13.43 1.54
N VAL A 77 3.09 13.41 1.87
CA VAL A 77 2.16 12.36 1.44
C VAL A 77 1.08 12.90 0.51
N TYR A 78 0.37 13.97 0.91
CA TYR A 78 -0.82 14.41 0.18
C TYR A 78 -0.47 15.06 -1.17
N GLY A 79 0.66 15.77 -1.25
CA GLY A 79 1.19 16.26 -2.53
C GLY A 79 1.37 15.12 -3.55
N PRO A 80 2.20 14.10 -3.24
CA PRO A 80 2.35 12.92 -4.10
C PRO A 80 1.04 12.19 -4.44
N VAL A 81 0.10 12.07 -3.50
CA VAL A 81 -1.24 11.51 -3.79
C VAL A 81 -2.01 12.33 -4.81
N MET A 82 -1.97 13.66 -4.70
CA MET A 82 -2.62 14.54 -5.68
C MET A 82 -1.97 14.46 -7.07
N ASP A 83 -0.66 14.25 -7.14
CA ASP A 83 0.03 14.04 -8.42
C ASP A 83 -0.29 12.67 -9.03
N PHE A 84 -0.41 11.63 -8.21
CA PHE A 84 -0.90 10.31 -8.63
C PHE A 84 -2.32 10.39 -9.24
N PHE A 85 -3.25 11.13 -8.62
CA PHE A 85 -4.60 11.32 -9.16
C PHE A 85 -4.65 12.16 -10.46
N LYS A 86 -3.61 12.92 -10.80
CA LYS A 86 -3.55 13.62 -12.10
C LYS A 86 -2.99 12.74 -13.21
N LEU A 87 -2.26 11.67 -12.86
CA LEU A 87 -1.65 10.74 -13.80
C LEU A 87 -2.65 9.70 -14.35
N HIS A 88 -3.75 9.45 -13.63
CA HIS A 88 -4.73 8.40 -13.91
C HIS A 88 -6.15 8.93 -13.83
#